data_AF-A0A5J6U854-F1
#
_entry.id   AF-A0A5J6U854-F1
#
_cell.length_a   1.000
_cell.length_b   1.000
_cell.length_c   1.000
_cell.angle_alpha   90.00
_cell.angle_beta   90.00
_cell.angle_gamma   90.00
#
_symmetry.space_group_name_H-M   'P 1'
#
loop_
_entity.id
_entity.type
_entity.pdbx_description
1 polymer ?
#
loop_
_entity_poly.entity_id
_entity_poly.type
_entity_poly.pdbx_seq_one_letter_code
_entity_poly.pdbx_strand_id
1 'polypeptide(L)'
;MDEHDTRTDDDTERLAGELYSRVRELNRCVQEGPGLTRPATAYTVLGNLAQSSFSLAQTAEQLDMFLDRELSAGRLGHDHGELVPAAVRAHDALARASEHATEVGEAFRRAQGALAPIHSTVDNEVQSPEKAEEADTTVADHLGGATRDLDPAERDFPAPIGEVLAEGSQPERSSAPRPSTPRPPRPAP
;
A
#
# COMPACT_ATOMS: atom_id res chain seq x y z
N MET A 1 -40.39 2.07 -7.83
CA MET A 1 -40.21 1.04 -8.89
C MET A 1 -38.94 1.46 -9.57
N ASP A 2 -37.86 0.82 -9.15
CA ASP A 2 -36.50 1.27 -9.38
C ASP A 2 -36.14 1.15 -10.87
N GLU A 3 -35.80 2.29 -11.45
CA GLU A 3 -35.20 2.40 -12.76
C GLU A 3 -33.84 1.72 -12.65
N HIS A 4 -33.76 0.45 -13.06
CA HIS A 4 -32.49 -0.23 -13.24
C HIS A 4 -31.73 0.53 -14.33
N ASP A 5 -30.89 1.47 -13.88
CA ASP A 5 -29.84 2.11 -14.66
C ASP A 5 -29.02 1.00 -15.31
N THR A 6 -29.42 0.62 -16.52
CA THR A 6 -28.88 -0.54 -17.23
C THR A 6 -27.60 -0.05 -17.85
N ARG A 7 -26.53 -0.13 -17.07
CA ARG A 7 -25.20 0.27 -17.49
C ARG A 7 -24.85 -0.42 -18.80
N THR A 8 -24.48 0.38 -19.80
CA THR A 8 -24.22 -0.09 -21.16
C THR A 8 -22.75 -0.44 -21.35
N ASP A 9 -22.43 -1.15 -22.44
CA ASP A 9 -21.04 -1.36 -22.85
C ASP A 9 -20.33 -0.01 -23.08
N ASP A 10 -21.03 0.95 -23.71
CA ASP A 10 -20.57 2.32 -23.93
C ASP A 10 -20.19 3.02 -22.61
N ASP A 11 -20.95 2.80 -21.53
CA ASP A 11 -20.62 3.34 -20.20
C ASP A 11 -19.34 2.75 -19.64
N THR A 12 -19.10 1.46 -19.88
CA THR A 12 -17.90 0.76 -19.42
C THR A 12 -16.67 1.24 -20.19
N GLU A 13 -16.78 1.39 -21.51
CA GLU A 13 -15.73 1.97 -22.35
C GLU A 13 -15.41 3.42 -21.97
N ARG A 14 -16.44 4.24 -21.74
CA ARG A 14 -16.28 5.62 -21.29
C ARG A 14 -15.52 5.71 -19.96
N LEU A 15 -15.89 4.88 -18.97
CA LEU A 15 -15.17 4.83 -17.70
C LEU A 15 -13.70 4.45 -17.87
N ALA A 16 -13.40 3.46 -18.73
CA ALA A 16 -12.02 3.07 -19.00
C ALA A 16 -11.22 4.23 -19.62
N GLY A 17 -11.82 4.98 -20.54
CA GLY A 17 -11.24 6.20 -21.11
C GLY A 17 -11.04 7.33 -20.10
N GLU A 18 -11.99 7.53 -19.18
CA GLU A 18 -11.88 8.49 -18.08
C GLU A 18 -10.73 8.12 -17.13
N LEU A 19 -10.61 6.84 -16.75
CA LEU A 19 -9.51 6.34 -15.93
C LEU A 19 -8.14 6.65 -16.55
N TYR A 20 -7.95 6.32 -17.84
CA TYR A 20 -6.72 6.63 -18.57
C TYR A 20 -6.41 8.14 -18.53
N SER A 21 -7.43 8.97 -18.77
CA SER A 21 -7.29 10.43 -18.78
C SER A 21 -6.89 10.98 -17.41
N ARG A 22 -7.47 10.45 -16.32
CA ARG A 22 -7.15 10.84 -14.95
C ARG A 22 -5.75 10.43 -14.52
N VAL A 23 -5.29 9.24 -14.89
CA VAL A 23 -3.92 8.81 -14.64
C VAL A 23 -2.92 9.72 -15.35
N ARG A 24 -3.21 10.09 -16.61
CA ARG A 24 -2.38 11.04 -17.37
C ARG A 24 -2.35 12.42 -16.71
N GLU A 25 -3.50 12.92 -16.25
CA GLU A 25 -3.60 14.19 -15.55
C GLU A 25 -2.81 14.18 -14.23
N LEU A 26 -2.93 13.10 -13.45
CA LEU A 26 -2.16 12.90 -12.22
C LEU A 26 -0.65 12.90 -12.50
N ASN A 27 -0.19 12.16 -13.51
CA ASN A 27 1.22 12.10 -13.88
C ASN A 27 1.77 13.49 -14.26
N ARG A 28 0.98 14.28 -15.00
CA ARG A 28 1.35 15.67 -15.33
C ARG A 28 1.45 16.53 -14.08
N CYS A 29 0.48 16.47 -13.16
CA CYS A 29 0.54 17.21 -11.90
C CYS A 29 1.77 16.82 -11.08
N VAL A 30 2.07 15.53 -10.97
CA VAL A 30 3.25 15.03 -10.23
C VAL A 30 4.57 15.50 -10.88
N GLN A 31 4.61 15.65 -12.21
CA GLN A 31 5.79 16.10 -12.94
C GLN A 31 6.00 17.62 -12.90
N GLU A 32 4.91 18.40 -12.84
CA GLU A 32 4.96 19.87 -12.83
C GLU A 32 5.24 20.39 -11.40
N GLY A 33 6.14 21.36 -11.28
CA GLY A 33 6.68 21.86 -10.00
C GLY A 33 5.68 22.21 -8.88
N PRO A 34 4.44 22.69 -9.13
CA PRO A 34 3.48 22.94 -8.05
C PRO A 34 2.63 21.73 -7.63
N GLY A 35 2.70 20.57 -8.30
CA GLY A 35 1.74 19.48 -8.04
C GLY A 35 2.09 18.52 -6.88
N LEU A 36 3.31 18.57 -6.35
CA LEU A 36 3.71 17.88 -5.11
C LEU A 36 4.52 18.82 -4.22
N THR A 37 3.83 19.55 -3.34
CA THR A 37 4.46 20.55 -2.45
C THR A 37 4.63 20.08 -1.01
N ARG A 38 3.92 19.02 -0.60
CA ARG A 38 3.93 18.51 0.79
C ARG A 38 4.07 16.99 0.82
N PRO A 39 4.86 16.42 1.78
CA PRO A 39 4.95 14.97 1.97
C PRO A 39 3.60 14.29 2.23
N ALA A 40 2.67 14.98 2.92
CA ALA A 40 1.30 14.50 3.14
C ALA A 40 0.54 14.25 1.83
N THR A 41 0.72 15.10 0.82
CA THR A 41 0.11 14.90 -0.50
C THR A 41 0.65 13.64 -1.17
N ALA A 42 1.98 13.40 -1.10
CA ALA A 42 2.59 12.18 -1.63
C ALA A 42 2.07 10.93 -0.90
N TYR A 43 1.88 10.98 0.41
CA TYR A 43 1.28 9.89 1.19
C TYR A 43 -0.13 9.55 0.71
N THR A 44 -0.99 10.56 0.54
CA THR A 44 -2.35 10.36 0.02
C THR A 44 -2.36 9.80 -1.41
N VAL A 45 -1.50 10.33 -2.29
CA VAL A 45 -1.38 9.85 -3.68
C VAL A 45 -0.98 8.37 -3.70
N LEU A 46 0.03 7.97 -2.92
CA LEU A 46 0.46 6.57 -2.86
C LEU A 46 -0.63 5.64 -2.34
N GLY A 47 -1.39 6.05 -1.33
CA GLY A 47 -2.52 5.25 -0.84
C GLY A 47 -3.63 5.06 -1.88
N ASN A 48 -3.97 6.13 -2.60
CA ASN A 48 -4.96 6.06 -3.67
C ASN A 48 -4.48 5.21 -4.85
N LEU A 49 -3.20 5.30 -5.22
CA LEU A 49 -2.60 4.46 -6.26
C LEU A 49 -2.55 2.99 -5.85
N ALA A 50 -2.26 2.69 -4.57
CA ALA A 50 -2.33 1.33 -4.05
C ALA A 50 -3.75 0.75 -4.22
N GLN A 51 -4.76 1.48 -3.75
CA GLN A 51 -6.16 1.05 -3.87
C GLN A 51 -6.59 0.87 -5.33
N SER A 52 -6.21 1.82 -6.20
CA SER A 52 -6.52 1.75 -7.63
C SER A 52 -5.89 0.51 -8.28
N SER A 53 -4.67 0.14 -7.88
CA SER A 53 -3.99 -1.03 -8.43
C SER A 53 -4.67 -2.34 -8.03
N PHE A 54 -5.15 -2.47 -6.78
CA PHE A 54 -5.96 -3.62 -6.38
C PHE A 54 -7.30 -3.68 -7.14
N SER A 55 -7.93 -2.53 -7.39
CA SER A 55 -9.15 -2.48 -8.21
C SER A 55 -8.89 -2.83 -9.68
N LEU A 56 -7.71 -2.53 -10.22
CA LEU A 56 -7.29 -2.97 -11.56
C LEU A 56 -7.11 -4.49 -11.62
N ALA A 57 -6.57 -5.11 -10.57
CA ALA A 57 -6.49 -6.57 -10.48
C ALA A 57 -7.88 -7.21 -10.55
N GLN A 58 -8.82 -6.70 -9.75
CA GLN A 58 -10.22 -7.13 -9.78
C GLN A 58 -10.87 -6.90 -11.16
N THR A 59 -10.57 -5.78 -11.83
CA THR A 59 -11.10 -5.49 -13.16
C THR A 59 -10.59 -6.52 -14.19
N ALA A 60 -9.32 -6.90 -14.12
CA ALA A 60 -8.75 -7.93 -14.98
C ALA A 60 -9.43 -9.30 -14.77
N GLU A 61 -9.68 -9.69 -13.52
CA GLU A 61 -10.42 -10.91 -13.19
C GLU A 61 -11.88 -10.87 -13.70
N GLN A 62 -12.53 -9.71 -13.63
CA GLN A 62 -13.88 -9.54 -14.16
C GLN A 62 -13.94 -9.67 -15.68
N LEU A 63 -12.95 -9.11 -16.39
CA LEU A 63 -12.82 -9.29 -17.84
C LEU A 63 -12.53 -10.76 -18.19
N ASP A 64 -11.72 -11.44 -17.40
CA ASP A 64 -11.41 -12.86 -17.59
C ASP A 64 -12.65 -13.74 -17.48
N MET A 65 -13.43 -13.54 -16.41
CA MET A 65 -14.72 -14.20 -16.22
C MET A 65 -15.74 -13.86 -17.31
N PHE A 66 -15.73 -12.63 -17.82
CA PHE A 66 -16.60 -12.25 -18.94
C PHE A 66 -16.23 -13.06 -20.20
N LEU A 67 -14.96 -13.11 -20.55
CA LEU A 67 -14.49 -13.87 -21.72
C LEU A 67 -14.82 -15.37 -21.62
N ASP A 68 -14.65 -15.97 -20.45
CA ASP A 68 -14.99 -17.39 -20.22
C ASP A 68 -16.50 -17.65 -20.43
N ARG A 69 -17.36 -16.74 -19.96
CA ARG A 69 -18.81 -16.81 -20.16
C ARG A 69 -19.19 -16.66 -21.62
N GLU A 70 -18.60 -15.71 -22.34
CA GLU A 70 -18.88 -15.50 -23.77
C GLU A 70 -18.40 -16.68 -24.62
N LEU A 71 -17.23 -17.24 -24.29
CA LEU A 71 -16.68 -18.42 -24.96
C LEU A 71 -17.58 -19.64 -24.73
N SER A 72 -17.96 -19.89 -23.47
CA SER A 72 -18.85 -21.00 -23.09
C SER A 72 -20.23 -20.89 -23.74
N ALA A 73 -20.71 -19.66 -23.98
CA ALA A 73 -21.96 -19.41 -24.67
C ALA A 73 -21.86 -19.45 -26.20
N GLY A 74 -20.66 -19.65 -26.77
CA GLY A 74 -20.43 -19.65 -28.21
C GLY A 74 -20.71 -18.30 -28.88
N ARG A 75 -20.64 -17.19 -28.12
CA ARG A 75 -20.89 -15.83 -28.62
C ARG A 75 -19.64 -15.14 -29.17
N LEU A 76 -18.46 -15.68 -28.87
CA LEU A 76 -17.21 -15.16 -29.41
C LEU A 76 -17.02 -15.60 -30.86
N GLY A 77 -16.86 -14.63 -31.76
CA GLY A 77 -16.39 -14.83 -33.12
C GLY A 77 -14.92 -14.48 -33.24
N HIS A 78 -14.20 -15.14 -34.16
CA HIS A 78 -12.84 -14.73 -34.51
C HIS A 78 -12.71 -14.55 -36.02
N ASP A 79 -12.48 -13.30 -36.44
CA ASP A 79 -12.50 -12.92 -37.86
C ASP A 79 -11.31 -13.48 -38.67
N HIS A 80 -10.20 -13.83 -38.00
CA HIS A 80 -8.90 -14.07 -38.66
C HIS A 80 -8.11 -15.28 -38.14
N GLY A 81 -8.72 -16.27 -37.50
CA GLY A 81 -7.99 -17.47 -37.07
C GLY A 81 -8.76 -18.42 -36.16
N GLU A 82 -8.02 -19.22 -35.37
CA GLU A 82 -8.58 -20.14 -34.39
C GLU A 82 -8.96 -19.42 -33.08
N LEU A 83 -10.25 -19.45 -32.75
CA LEU A 83 -10.82 -18.80 -31.57
C LEU A 83 -10.22 -19.31 -30.25
N VAL A 84 -10.07 -20.64 -30.10
CA VAL A 84 -9.65 -21.26 -28.84
C VAL A 84 -8.23 -20.84 -28.44
N PRO A 85 -7.20 -20.93 -29.31
CA PRO A 85 -5.87 -20.40 -28.98
C PRO A 85 -5.86 -18.90 -28.67
N ALA A 86 -6.73 -18.10 -29.30
CA ALA A 86 -6.83 -16.68 -29.01
C ALA A 86 -7.40 -16.42 -27.61
N ALA A 87 -8.46 -17.13 -27.22
CA ALA A 87 -9.05 -17.05 -25.89
C ALA A 87 -8.05 -17.44 -24.80
N VAL A 88 -7.32 -18.56 -24.98
CA VAL A 88 -6.28 -19.00 -24.02
C VAL A 88 -5.22 -17.91 -23.79
N ARG A 89 -4.74 -17.27 -24.86
CA ARG A 89 -3.77 -16.17 -24.74
C ARG A 89 -4.35 -14.96 -23.99
N ALA A 90 -5.63 -14.67 -24.16
CA ALA A 90 -6.29 -13.57 -23.46
C ALA A 90 -6.40 -13.88 -21.95
N HIS A 91 -6.82 -15.10 -21.59
CA HIS A 91 -6.87 -15.56 -20.19
C HIS A 91 -5.50 -15.49 -19.52
N ASP A 92 -4.46 -16.01 -20.18
CA ASP A 92 -3.08 -15.94 -19.66
C ASP A 92 -2.61 -14.49 -19.43
N ALA A 93 -2.97 -13.58 -20.34
CA ALA A 93 -2.60 -12.17 -20.23
C ALA A 93 -3.35 -11.48 -19.09
N LEU A 94 -4.64 -11.77 -18.90
CA LEU A 94 -5.46 -11.19 -17.83
C LEU A 94 -5.03 -11.70 -16.45
N ALA A 95 -4.69 -12.99 -16.34
CA ALA A 95 -4.13 -13.55 -15.11
C ALA A 95 -2.84 -12.82 -14.70
N ARG A 96 -1.89 -12.65 -15.63
CA ARG A 96 -0.65 -11.89 -15.37
C ARG A 96 -0.92 -10.42 -15.06
N ALA A 97 -1.90 -9.80 -15.72
CA ALA A 97 -2.27 -8.42 -15.43
C ALA A 97 -2.81 -8.26 -13.99
N SER A 98 -3.60 -9.23 -13.50
CA SER A 98 -4.09 -9.23 -12.11
C SER A 98 -2.93 -9.37 -11.12
N GLU A 99 -2.01 -10.31 -11.35
CA GLU A 99 -0.82 -10.51 -10.53
C GLU A 99 0.03 -9.23 -10.46
N HIS A 100 0.37 -8.64 -11.61
CA HIS A 100 1.17 -7.41 -11.66
C HIS A 100 0.47 -6.22 -11.01
N ALA A 101 -0.84 -6.07 -11.19
CA ALA A 101 -1.59 -5.00 -10.55
C ALA A 101 -1.57 -5.14 -9.01
N THR A 102 -1.64 -6.37 -8.50
CA THR A 102 -1.47 -6.65 -7.07
C THR A 102 -0.07 -6.30 -6.58
N GLU A 103 0.98 -6.71 -7.30
CA GLU A 103 2.38 -6.38 -6.97
C GLU A 103 2.63 -4.88 -6.92
N VAL A 104 2.09 -4.13 -7.88
CA VAL A 104 2.15 -2.66 -7.92
C VAL A 104 1.39 -2.05 -6.74
N GLY A 105 0.21 -2.56 -6.42
CA GLY A 105 -0.58 -2.13 -5.26
C GLY A 105 0.18 -2.30 -3.94
N GLU A 106 0.84 -3.44 -3.76
CA GLU A 106 1.71 -3.68 -2.61
C GLU A 106 2.92 -2.75 -2.57
N ALA A 107 3.55 -2.50 -3.73
CA ALA A 107 4.68 -1.58 -3.82
C ALA A 107 4.28 -0.15 -3.41
N PHE A 108 3.14 0.36 -3.86
CA PHE A 108 2.63 1.66 -3.44
C PHE A 108 2.27 1.70 -1.95
N ARG A 109 1.64 0.64 -1.42
CA ARG A 109 1.33 0.53 0.01
C ARG A 109 2.59 0.56 0.88
N ARG A 110 3.65 -0.16 0.46
CA ARG A 110 4.96 -0.14 1.12
C ARG A 110 5.59 1.25 1.08
N ALA A 111 5.56 1.92 -0.08
CA ALA A 111 6.07 3.29 -0.22
C ALA A 111 5.30 4.28 0.66
N GLN A 112 3.97 4.18 0.71
CA GLN A 112 3.12 4.97 1.60
C GLN A 112 3.51 4.76 3.07
N GLY A 113 3.68 3.51 3.50
CA GLY A 113 4.12 3.17 4.86
C GLY A 113 5.48 3.76 5.20
N ALA A 114 6.42 3.78 4.25
CA ALA A 114 7.73 4.40 4.44
C ALA A 114 7.67 5.94 4.59
N LEU A 115 6.63 6.59 4.03
CA LEU A 115 6.40 8.03 4.24
C LEU A 115 5.78 8.36 5.60
N ALA A 116 5.21 7.38 6.31
CA ALA A 116 4.47 7.59 7.56
C ALA A 116 5.23 8.43 8.61
N PRO A 117 6.54 8.19 8.86
CA PRO A 117 7.29 8.95 9.84
C PRO A 117 7.61 10.38 9.42
N ILE A 118 7.68 10.68 8.10
CA ILE A 118 8.16 11.97 7.59
C ILE A 118 7.02 12.92 7.18
N HIS A 119 5.79 12.41 7.00
CA HIS A 119 4.64 13.28 6.74
C HIS A 119 3.95 13.76 8.03
N SER A 120 4.15 13.08 9.16
CA SER A 120 3.52 13.42 10.45
C SER A 120 4.27 14.52 11.21
N THR A 121 5.59 14.65 11.01
CA THR A 121 6.43 15.64 11.68
C THR A 121 6.10 17.08 11.29
N VAL A 122 5.55 17.31 10.10
CA VAL A 122 5.17 18.64 9.61
C VAL A 122 3.91 19.17 10.31
N ASP A 123 3.03 18.28 10.79
CA ASP A 123 1.82 18.67 11.53
C ASP A 123 2.06 18.73 13.06
N ASN A 124 3.16 18.12 13.54
CA ASN A 124 3.47 18.03 14.97
C ASN A 124 4.21 19.27 15.53
N GLU A 125 4.74 20.16 14.68
CA GLU A 125 5.40 21.40 15.11
C GLU A 125 4.41 22.53 15.46
N VAL A 126 3.10 22.37 15.18
CA VAL A 126 2.07 23.38 15.49
C VAL A 126 1.23 23.02 16.73
N GLN A 127 1.46 21.87 17.37
CA GLN A 127 0.75 21.44 18.58
C GLN A 127 1.70 20.99 19.70
N SER A 128 2.52 21.91 20.19
CA SER A 128 2.91 21.94 21.61
C SER A 128 3.35 23.36 21.95
N PRO A 129 2.61 24.02 22.84
CA PRO A 129 3.17 24.13 24.18
C PRO A 129 2.14 23.86 25.30
N GLU A 130 2.69 23.44 26.43
CA GLU A 130 2.14 23.53 27.79
C GLU A 130 0.92 22.68 28.16
N LYS A 131 1.22 21.50 28.72
CA LYS A 131 0.49 21.06 29.91
C LYS A 131 1.43 20.35 30.88
N ALA A 132 2.25 21.15 31.56
CA ALA A 132 2.89 20.77 32.81
C ALA A 132 2.30 21.64 33.92
N GLU A 133 1.90 20.96 35.00
CA GLU A 133 1.59 21.48 36.35
C GLU A 133 0.33 22.35 36.48
N GLU A 134 -0.49 22.36 37.53
CA GLU A 134 -0.67 21.63 38.79
C GLU A 134 -1.99 22.22 39.35
N ALA A 135 -2.89 21.45 39.97
CA ALA A 135 -3.79 21.95 41.02
C ALA A 135 -4.60 20.80 41.64
N ASP A 136 -4.02 20.26 42.70
CA ASP A 136 -4.66 19.73 43.90
C ASP A 136 -5.95 20.49 44.31
N THR A 137 -7.07 19.79 44.48
CA THR A 137 -7.98 20.02 45.63
C THR A 137 -8.88 18.81 45.91
N THR A 138 -8.69 18.27 47.10
CA THR A 138 -9.48 17.30 47.85
C THR A 138 -10.96 17.67 48.01
N VAL A 139 -11.87 16.67 47.96
CA VAL A 139 -12.88 16.39 49.02
C VAL A 139 -13.27 14.90 48.95
N ALA A 140 -13.01 14.19 50.04
CA ALA A 140 -13.52 12.85 50.34
C ALA A 140 -15.02 12.91 50.73
N ASP A 141 -15.80 11.88 50.39
CA ASP A 141 -16.50 11.01 51.36
C ASP A 141 -17.48 10.08 50.62
N HIS A 142 -17.26 8.77 50.68
CA HIS A 142 -18.25 7.83 51.21
C HIS A 142 -17.71 6.38 51.24
N LEU A 143 -17.66 5.89 52.48
CA LEU A 143 -17.26 4.56 52.93
C LEU A 143 -18.01 3.41 52.26
N GLY A 144 -17.30 2.30 52.04
CA GLY A 144 -17.94 1.04 51.71
C GLY A 144 -17.05 -0.21 51.56
N GLY A 145 -16.21 -0.52 52.55
CA GLY A 145 -15.98 -1.92 52.94
C GLY A 145 -14.78 -2.70 52.38
N ALA A 146 -14.18 -3.45 53.31
CA ALA A 146 -13.36 -4.67 53.15
C ALA A 146 -11.87 -4.52 52.78
N THR A 147 -11.06 -4.65 53.83
CA THR A 147 -9.66 -5.04 53.85
C THR A 147 -9.31 -6.17 52.87
N ARG A 148 -8.25 -5.97 52.08
CA ARG A 148 -7.29 -7.01 51.71
C ARG A 148 -5.99 -6.34 51.24
N ASP A 149 -4.92 -6.62 51.97
CA ASP A 149 -3.54 -6.42 51.53
C ASP A 149 -3.37 -6.99 50.12
N LEU A 150 -3.12 -6.12 49.16
CA LEU A 150 -2.63 -6.46 47.84
C LEU A 150 -1.41 -5.58 47.61
N ASP A 151 -0.23 -6.16 47.77
CA ASP A 151 1.02 -5.62 47.28
C ASP A 151 0.85 -5.26 45.78
N PRO A 152 1.40 -4.12 45.31
CA PRO A 152 1.33 -3.76 43.90
C PRO A 152 2.07 -4.80 43.05
N ALA A 153 1.38 -5.28 42.01
CA ALA A 153 1.87 -6.28 41.05
C ALA A 153 2.97 -5.75 40.10
N GLU A 154 3.92 -4.97 40.61
CA GLU A 154 5.05 -4.41 39.85
C GLU A 154 6.26 -5.36 39.77
N ARG A 155 6.16 -6.60 40.29
CA ARG A 155 7.28 -7.55 40.34
C ARG A 155 7.10 -8.84 39.52
N ASP A 156 6.03 -8.98 38.75
CA ASP A 156 5.72 -10.25 38.06
C ASP A 156 5.70 -10.14 36.52
N PHE A 157 6.33 -9.11 35.96
CA PHE A 157 6.58 -9.02 34.51
C PHE A 157 8.00 -9.50 34.19
N PRO A 158 8.19 -10.36 33.17
CA PRO A 158 9.52 -10.69 32.67
C PRO A 158 10.20 -9.43 32.11
N ALA A 159 11.52 -9.34 32.29
CA ALA A 159 12.34 -8.20 31.88
C ALA A 159 12.09 -7.81 30.41
N PRO A 160 12.07 -6.50 30.08
CA PRO A 160 11.88 -6.03 28.71
C PRO A 160 13.00 -6.57 27.80
N ILE A 161 12.64 -6.98 26.58
CA ILE A 161 13.51 -7.65 25.58
C ILE A 161 14.84 -6.90 25.32
N GLY A 162 14.91 -5.60 25.61
CA GLY A 162 16.13 -4.80 25.53
C GLY A 162 17.26 -5.23 26.49
N GLU A 163 16.94 -5.86 27.63
CA GLU A 163 17.94 -6.38 28.58
C GLU A 163 18.47 -7.77 28.21
N VAL A 164 17.68 -8.61 27.53
CA VAL A 164 18.09 -9.96 27.08
C VAL A 164 19.02 -9.90 25.85
N LEU A 165 18.99 -8.80 25.10
CA LEU A 165 19.84 -8.62 23.91
C LEU A 165 21.18 -7.91 24.19
N ALA A 166 21.40 -7.42 25.41
CA ALA A 166 22.60 -6.67 25.78
C ALA A 166 23.79 -7.56 26.22
N GLU A 167 23.58 -8.86 26.51
CA GLU A 167 24.63 -9.82 26.88
C GLU A 167 25.28 -10.55 25.68
N GLY A 168 25.04 -10.07 24.45
CA GLY A 168 25.63 -10.59 23.22
C GLY A 168 26.76 -9.76 22.64
N SER A 169 27.57 -9.08 23.46
CA SER A 169 28.74 -8.32 22.98
C SER A 169 30.00 -9.17 23.02
N GLN A 170 30.35 -9.85 21.92
CA GLN A 170 31.75 -9.89 21.48
C GLN A 170 31.87 -9.83 19.94
N PRO A 171 32.84 -9.07 19.40
CA PRO A 171 32.93 -8.74 17.99
C PRO A 171 33.87 -9.71 17.26
N GLU A 172 33.34 -10.59 16.41
CA GLU A 172 34.17 -11.24 15.40
C GLU A 172 34.40 -10.29 14.23
N ARG A 173 35.54 -9.59 14.28
CA ARG A 173 36.14 -8.92 13.12
C ARG A 173 36.56 -9.97 12.09
N SER A 174 35.64 -10.44 11.25
CA SER A 174 35.99 -11.17 10.04
C SER A 174 36.24 -10.17 8.90
N SER A 175 37.51 -9.87 8.68
CA SER A 175 37.98 -9.12 7.50
C SER A 175 38.07 -10.08 6.32
N ALA A 176 37.02 -10.15 5.50
CA ALA A 176 37.09 -10.83 4.21
C ALA A 176 37.17 -9.79 3.07
N PRO A 177 38.20 -9.86 2.19
CA PRO A 177 38.40 -8.89 1.11
C PRO A 177 37.32 -9.03 0.03
N ARG A 178 36.78 -7.89 -0.42
CA ARG A 178 35.79 -7.81 -1.51
C ARG A 178 36.40 -8.26 -2.85
N PRO A 179 35.74 -9.11 -3.64
CA PRO A 179 36.11 -9.37 -5.02
C PRO A 179 36.00 -8.07 -5.84
N SER A 180 37.08 -7.71 -6.53
CA SER A 180 37.10 -6.59 -7.46
C SER A 180 36.21 -6.88 -8.66
N THR A 181 35.35 -5.93 -9.04
CA THR A 181 34.55 -6.02 -10.26
C THR A 181 35.44 -5.95 -11.51
N PRO A 182 35.19 -6.77 -12.55
CA PRO A 182 35.98 -6.74 -13.78
C PRO A 182 35.68 -5.47 -14.59
N ARG A 183 36.76 -4.81 -15.02
CA ARG A 183 36.76 -3.60 -15.85
C ARG A 183 36.32 -3.93 -17.29
N PRO A 184 35.41 -3.19 -17.92
CA PRO A 184 35.05 -3.39 -19.32
C PRO A 184 36.20 -2.97 -20.26
N PRO A 185 36.40 -3.68 -21.40
CA PRO A 185 37.46 -3.38 -22.35
C PRO A 185 37.19 -2.05 -23.09
N ARG A 186 38.25 -1.27 -23.28
CA ARG A 186 38.22 -0.04 -24.09
C ARG A 186 38.18 -0.37 -25.59
N PRO A 187 37.48 0.41 -26.41
CA PRO A 187 37.54 0.29 -27.87
C PRO A 187 38.92 0.74 -28.37
N ALA A 188 39.48 -0.01 -29.33
CA ALA A 188 40.71 0.32 -30.04
C ALA A 188 40.41 1.27 -31.23
N PRO A 189 41.40 2.10 -31.65
CA PRO A 189 41.26 3.07 -32.74
C PRO A 189 41.11 2.45 -34.13
#